data_AF-A0A4P5TYK4-F1
#
_entry.id   AF-A0A4P5TYK4-F1
#
_cell.length_a   1.000
_cell.length_b   1.000
_cell.length_c   1.000
_cell.angle_alpha   90.00
_cell.angle_beta   90.00
_cell.angle_gamma   90.00
#
_symmetry.space_group_name_H-M   'P 1'
#
loop_
_entity.id
_entity.type
_entity.pdbx_description
1 polymer ?
#
loop_
_entity_poly.entity_id
_entity_poly.type
_entity_poly.pdbx_seq_one_letter_code
_entity_poly.pdbx_strand_id
1 'polypeptide(L)'
;MKAALPLVAAGLWLIWMAGLLVFRRRPELRVGTAREFVYPIAAMVIALAWLLLPASSPASAFLTLYLHSGLITAVFLTAVWLLSLARLDCGIMDVAYPLAVAIPVTGLVVWRGQWSPHEIMIVVLVALWSLRMSSHIGLRNRGHGEDGRYAAWRRRFGGAWWWWSYFQVFILQGVTVWLWSLGLVLAVASGPQALGWQHALALATFGLGFYFQVVGDLQLQRFKANRTDRLMVLDTGLWRLSRHPNYFGEAVVWWSFGALGLMHPWGWLALACPLYVTWFMSAGSATPMQERYLARTKPTYADYMARVPAFFPWGKPG
;
A
#
# COMPACT_ATOMS: atom_id res chain seq x y z
N MET A 1 13.29 -27.77 6.07
CA MET A 1 12.26 -27.10 6.88
C MET A 1 11.23 -26.36 6.00
N LYS A 2 10.71 -26.97 4.92
CA LYS A 2 9.71 -26.36 4.01
C LYS A 2 8.26 -26.87 4.24
N ALA A 3 8.02 -27.76 5.21
CA ALA A 3 6.91 -28.71 5.13
C ALA A 3 5.60 -28.34 5.87
N ALA A 4 5.60 -27.47 6.90
CA ALA A 4 4.41 -27.27 7.75
C ALA A 4 3.55 -26.04 7.40
N LEU A 5 4.17 -24.92 7.03
CA LEU A 5 3.48 -23.69 6.62
C LEU A 5 2.68 -23.78 5.28
N PRO A 6 3.00 -24.64 4.30
CA PRO A 6 2.33 -24.63 2.99
C PRO A 6 0.85 -25.04 3.02
N LEU A 7 0.45 -25.93 3.93
CA LEU A 7 -0.88 -26.55 3.87
C LEU A 7 -2.01 -25.57 4.22
N VAL A 8 -1.84 -24.78 5.28
CA VAL A 8 -2.83 -23.76 5.68
C VAL A 8 -2.94 -22.68 4.61
N ALA A 9 -1.80 -22.19 4.10
CA ALA A 9 -1.78 -21.19 3.04
C ALA A 9 -2.44 -21.71 1.75
N ALA A 10 -2.18 -22.96 1.37
CA ALA A 10 -2.82 -23.60 0.22
C ALA A 10 -4.33 -23.74 0.40
N GLY A 11 -4.79 -24.14 1.60
CA GLY A 11 -6.21 -24.22 1.93
C GLY A 11 -6.92 -22.87 1.80
N LEU A 12 -6.37 -21.81 2.39
CA LEU A 12 -6.92 -20.45 2.28
C LEU A 12 -6.93 -19.95 0.83
N TRP A 13 -5.88 -20.25 0.07
CA TRP A 13 -5.81 -19.92 -1.35
C TRP A 13 -6.90 -20.63 -2.16
N LEU A 14 -7.12 -21.93 -1.92
CA LEU A 14 -8.19 -22.69 -2.58
C LEU A 14 -9.57 -22.12 -2.24
N ILE A 15 -9.82 -21.75 -0.98
CA ILE A 15 -11.07 -21.11 -0.56
C ILE A 15 -11.26 -19.79 -1.30
N TRP A 16 -10.21 -18.97 -1.40
CA TRP A 16 -10.28 -17.70 -2.12
C TRP A 16 -10.64 -17.90 -3.59
N MET A 17 -9.95 -18.82 -4.27
CA MET A 17 -10.18 -19.14 -5.68
C MET A 17 -11.57 -19.70 -5.93
N ALA A 18 -12.00 -20.66 -5.10
CA ALA A 18 -13.35 -21.22 -5.17
C ALA A 18 -14.41 -20.14 -4.94
N GLY A 19 -14.21 -19.25 -3.95
CA GLY A 19 -15.11 -18.13 -3.69
C GLY A 19 -15.23 -17.17 -4.86
N LEU A 20 -14.11 -16.83 -5.53
CA LEU A 20 -14.15 -16.01 -6.75
C LEU A 20 -14.95 -16.69 -7.86
N LEU A 21 -14.77 -17.99 -8.07
CA LEU A 21 -15.51 -18.75 -9.09
C LEU A 21 -17.00 -18.89 -8.77
N VAL A 22 -17.35 -19.10 -7.50
CA VAL A 22 -18.74 -19.22 -7.03
C VAL A 22 -19.45 -17.89 -7.13
N PHE A 23 -18.87 -16.81 -6.58
CA PHE A 23 -19.49 -15.49 -6.60
C PHE A 23 -19.50 -14.84 -7.99
N ARG A 24 -18.64 -15.27 -8.92
CA ARG A 24 -18.75 -14.87 -10.34
C ARG A 24 -20.10 -15.22 -10.95
N ARG A 25 -20.76 -16.28 -10.49
CA ARG A 25 -22.11 -16.69 -10.94
C ARG A 25 -23.22 -15.75 -10.46
N ARG A 26 -22.88 -14.77 -9.62
CA ARG A 26 -23.76 -13.76 -9.04
C ARG A 26 -23.33 -12.36 -9.50
N PRO A 27 -23.74 -11.91 -10.70
CA PRO A 27 -23.30 -10.62 -11.27
C PRO A 27 -23.60 -9.42 -10.36
N GLU A 28 -24.67 -9.52 -9.57
CA GLU A 28 -25.05 -8.57 -8.55
C GLU A 28 -24.03 -8.41 -7.44
N LEU A 29 -22.99 -9.25 -7.34
CA LEU A 29 -21.85 -9.12 -6.43
C LEU A 29 -20.60 -8.49 -7.06
N ARG A 30 -20.53 -8.32 -8.41
CA ARG A 30 -19.41 -7.69 -9.17
C ARG A 30 -18.03 -8.15 -8.64
N VAL A 31 -17.89 -9.46 -8.41
CA VAL A 31 -16.63 -10.11 -8.06
C VAL A 31 -16.44 -11.33 -8.97
N GLY A 32 -15.23 -11.87 -8.99
CA GLY A 32 -14.84 -12.96 -9.89
C GLY A 32 -14.50 -12.48 -11.30
N THR A 33 -14.14 -11.20 -11.45
CA THR A 33 -13.56 -10.67 -12.69
C THR A 33 -12.14 -11.21 -12.89
N ALA A 34 -11.67 -11.27 -14.14
CA ALA A 34 -10.31 -11.76 -14.43
C ALA A 34 -9.21 -10.99 -13.67
N ARG A 35 -9.44 -9.72 -13.36
CA ARG A 35 -8.49 -8.88 -12.61
C ARG A 35 -8.32 -9.32 -11.15
N GLU A 36 -9.37 -9.87 -10.54
CA GLU A 36 -9.32 -10.33 -9.14
C GLU A 36 -8.53 -11.63 -8.97
N PHE A 37 -8.31 -12.37 -10.07
CA PHE A 37 -7.45 -13.56 -10.07
C PHE A 37 -5.95 -13.23 -10.15
N VAL A 38 -5.57 -12.01 -10.54
CA VAL A 38 -4.16 -11.63 -10.74
C VAL A 38 -3.35 -11.79 -9.44
N TYR A 39 -3.87 -11.26 -8.32
CA TYR A 39 -3.19 -11.32 -7.01
C TYR A 39 -3.04 -12.74 -6.45
N PRO A 40 -4.09 -13.58 -6.37
CA PRO A 40 -3.93 -14.95 -5.90
C PRO A 40 -3.02 -15.77 -6.82
N ILE A 41 -3.06 -15.57 -8.14
CA ILE A 41 -2.14 -16.26 -9.07
C ILE A 41 -0.70 -15.82 -8.83
N ALA A 42 -0.43 -14.52 -8.67
CA ALA A 42 0.91 -14.02 -8.39
C ALA A 42 1.48 -14.63 -7.09
N ALA A 43 0.67 -14.68 -6.02
CA ALA A 43 1.07 -15.31 -4.76
C ALA A 43 1.37 -16.81 -4.94
N MET A 44 0.56 -17.53 -5.70
CA MET A 44 0.79 -18.94 -6.02
C MET A 44 2.10 -19.14 -6.80
N VAL A 45 2.36 -18.33 -7.82
CA VAL A 45 3.61 -18.42 -8.62
C VAL A 45 4.84 -18.24 -7.74
N ILE A 46 4.81 -17.27 -6.81
CA ILE A 46 5.91 -17.04 -5.85
C ILE A 46 6.09 -18.24 -4.93
N ALA A 47 4.99 -18.79 -4.40
CA ALA A 47 5.04 -19.98 -3.54
C ALA A 47 5.58 -21.21 -4.28
N LEU A 48 5.14 -21.44 -5.52
CA LEU A 48 5.63 -22.53 -6.37
C LEU A 48 7.11 -22.36 -6.70
N ALA A 49 7.54 -21.14 -7.06
CA ALA A 49 8.96 -20.85 -7.29
C ALA A 49 9.80 -21.17 -6.05
N TRP A 50 9.35 -20.77 -4.86
CA TRP A 50 10.04 -21.10 -3.61
C TRP A 50 10.11 -22.61 -3.35
N LEU A 51 9.04 -23.34 -3.60
CA LEU A 51 9.00 -24.81 -3.42
C LEU A 51 9.97 -25.51 -4.37
N LEU A 52 9.94 -25.14 -5.64
CA LEU A 52 10.71 -25.79 -6.72
C LEU A 52 12.19 -25.42 -6.72
N LEU A 53 12.58 -24.25 -6.19
CA LEU A 53 13.98 -23.86 -6.15
C LEU A 53 14.79 -24.65 -5.09
N PRO A 54 16.04 -25.04 -5.40
CA PRO A 54 16.93 -25.71 -4.45
C PRO A 54 17.11 -24.89 -3.18
N ALA A 55 17.03 -25.54 -2.01
CA ALA A 55 17.11 -24.86 -0.71
C ALA A 55 18.43 -24.11 -0.50
N SER A 56 19.51 -24.55 -1.13
CA SER A 56 20.83 -23.91 -1.08
C SER A 56 20.97 -22.70 -2.01
N SER A 57 20.02 -22.48 -2.93
CA SER A 57 20.12 -21.37 -3.87
C SER A 57 19.87 -20.02 -3.17
N PRO A 58 20.63 -18.96 -3.53
CA PRO A 58 20.36 -17.62 -3.02
C PRO A 58 18.91 -17.19 -3.24
N ALA A 59 18.31 -17.59 -4.37
CA ALA A 59 16.94 -17.23 -4.72
C ALA A 59 15.94 -17.85 -3.75
N SER A 60 16.15 -19.10 -3.35
CA SER A 60 15.33 -19.77 -2.34
C SER A 60 15.47 -19.12 -0.96
N ALA A 61 16.67 -18.65 -0.58
CA ALA A 61 16.89 -17.91 0.65
C ALA A 61 16.13 -16.57 0.67
N PHE A 62 16.19 -15.81 -0.42
CA PHE A 62 15.41 -14.56 -0.56
C PHE A 62 13.91 -14.82 -0.54
N LEU A 63 13.42 -15.79 -1.32
CA LEU A 63 12.00 -16.14 -1.34
C LEU A 63 11.52 -16.64 0.02
N THR A 64 12.38 -17.29 0.79
CA THR A 64 12.09 -17.64 2.18
C THR A 64 11.83 -16.38 2.99
N LEU A 65 12.75 -15.40 2.98
CA LEU A 65 12.56 -14.13 3.68
C LEU A 65 11.30 -13.40 3.23
N TYR A 66 11.04 -13.40 1.93
CA TYR A 66 9.87 -12.76 1.33
C TYR A 66 8.55 -13.45 1.70
N LEU A 67 8.51 -14.78 1.79
CA LEU A 67 7.33 -15.49 2.28
C LEU A 67 7.13 -15.29 3.78
N HIS A 68 8.20 -15.12 4.57
CA HIS A 68 8.07 -14.75 5.98
C HIS A 68 7.45 -13.36 6.15
N SER A 69 7.82 -12.38 5.31
CA SER A 69 7.15 -11.07 5.33
C SER A 69 5.66 -11.20 5.00
N GLY A 70 5.31 -12.01 4.00
CA GLY A 70 3.93 -12.31 3.64
C GLY A 70 3.15 -13.00 4.77
N LEU A 71 3.78 -13.94 5.49
CA LEU A 71 3.19 -14.59 6.65
C LEU A 71 2.92 -13.59 7.77
N ILE A 72 3.88 -12.72 8.09
CA ILE A 72 3.70 -11.68 9.12
C ILE A 72 2.55 -10.74 8.73
N THR A 73 2.50 -10.31 7.46
CA THR A 73 1.37 -9.51 6.93
C THR A 73 0.04 -10.25 7.07
N ALA A 74 -0.02 -11.54 6.71
CA ALA A 74 -1.24 -12.34 6.81
C ALA A 74 -1.72 -12.50 8.25
N VAL A 75 -0.81 -12.79 9.19
CA VAL A 75 -1.13 -12.89 10.63
C VAL A 75 -1.66 -11.56 11.15
N PHE A 76 -0.96 -10.46 10.85
CA PHE A 76 -1.39 -9.13 11.25
C PHE A 76 -2.79 -8.79 10.71
N LEU A 77 -3.01 -8.96 9.41
CA LEU A 77 -4.29 -8.63 8.77
C LEU A 77 -5.42 -9.58 9.18
N THR A 78 -5.13 -10.82 9.57
CA THR A 78 -6.11 -11.72 10.19
C THR A 78 -6.56 -11.16 11.53
N ALA A 79 -5.64 -10.67 12.37
CA ALA A 79 -6.01 -10.02 13.63
C ALA A 79 -6.83 -8.74 13.41
N VAL A 80 -6.47 -7.92 12.40
CA VAL A 80 -7.25 -6.73 12.03
C VAL A 80 -8.64 -7.11 11.50
N TRP A 81 -8.76 -8.18 10.71
CA TRP A 81 -10.05 -8.69 10.25
C TRP A 81 -10.93 -9.12 11.43
N LEU A 82 -10.41 -9.88 12.39
CA LEU A 82 -11.16 -10.26 13.59
C LEU A 82 -11.64 -9.03 14.37
N LEU A 83 -10.79 -8.02 14.50
CA LEU A 83 -11.17 -6.73 15.10
C LEU A 83 -12.26 -6.02 14.28
N SER A 84 -12.19 -6.07 12.95
CA SER A 84 -13.21 -5.48 12.06
C SER A 84 -14.58 -6.12 12.23
N LEU A 85 -14.64 -7.43 12.53
CA LEU A 85 -15.88 -8.13 12.82
C LEU A 85 -16.48 -7.65 14.15
N ALA A 86 -15.65 -7.55 15.19
CA ALA A 86 -16.08 -7.07 16.50
C ALA A 86 -16.57 -5.61 16.47
N ARG A 87 -15.97 -4.77 15.61
CA ARG A 87 -16.35 -3.37 15.42
C ARG A 87 -17.45 -3.15 14.39
N LEU A 88 -17.83 -4.19 13.65
CA LEU A 88 -18.69 -4.10 12.47
C LEU A 88 -18.20 -3.02 11.48
N ASP A 89 -16.89 -2.89 11.29
CA ASP A 89 -16.28 -1.84 10.46
C ASP A 89 -15.04 -2.38 9.73
N CYS A 90 -15.18 -2.65 8.44
CA CYS A 90 -14.07 -3.07 7.58
C CYS A 90 -13.17 -1.89 7.16
N GLY A 91 -13.60 -0.64 7.43
CA GLY A 91 -12.83 0.58 7.19
C GLY A 91 -11.54 0.67 8.01
N ILE A 92 -11.43 -0.11 9.09
CA ILE A 92 -10.18 -0.27 9.83
C ILE A 92 -9.02 -0.77 8.95
N MET A 93 -9.33 -1.47 7.84
CA MET A 93 -8.31 -1.90 6.89
C MET A 93 -7.52 -0.72 6.30
N ASP A 94 -8.17 0.40 6.00
CA ASP A 94 -7.49 1.57 5.43
C ASP A 94 -6.48 2.17 6.44
N VAL A 95 -6.74 2.05 7.75
CA VAL A 95 -5.82 2.45 8.82
C VAL A 95 -4.69 1.44 8.98
N ALA A 96 -4.99 0.14 8.85
CA ALA A 96 -4.02 -0.94 8.98
C ALA A 96 -3.11 -1.10 7.76
N TYR A 97 -3.52 -0.65 6.58
CA TYR A 97 -2.80 -0.86 5.33
C TYR A 97 -1.33 -0.38 5.36
N PRO A 98 -0.99 0.84 5.83
CA PRO A 98 0.40 1.25 5.96
C PRO A 98 1.18 0.43 6.99
N LEU A 99 0.52 -0.01 8.08
CA LEU A 99 1.14 -0.86 9.10
C LEU A 99 1.47 -2.25 8.55
N ALA A 100 0.68 -2.75 7.60
CA ALA A 100 0.94 -4.01 6.91
C ALA A 100 2.20 -4.00 6.05
N VAL A 101 2.80 -2.83 5.79
CA VAL A 101 4.17 -2.66 5.24
C VAL A 101 5.22 -2.65 6.35
N ALA A 102 5.04 -1.83 7.38
CA ALA A 102 6.07 -1.60 8.39
C ALA A 102 6.27 -2.77 9.35
N ILE A 103 5.18 -3.43 9.76
CA ILE A 103 5.21 -4.58 10.68
C ILE A 103 6.05 -5.74 10.13
N PRO A 104 5.83 -6.25 8.90
CA PRO A 104 6.67 -7.35 8.39
C PRO A 104 8.14 -6.94 8.22
N VAL A 105 8.42 -5.73 7.72
CA VAL A 105 9.80 -5.23 7.56
C VAL A 105 10.51 -5.14 8.91
N THR A 106 9.84 -4.56 9.91
CA THR A 106 10.38 -4.46 11.27
C THR A 106 10.56 -5.83 11.89
N GLY A 107 9.58 -6.74 11.73
CA GLY A 107 9.66 -8.11 12.23
C GLY A 107 10.84 -8.88 11.65
N LEU A 108 11.11 -8.74 10.35
CA LEU A 108 12.28 -9.37 9.71
C LEU A 108 13.61 -8.85 10.26
N VAL A 109 13.73 -7.54 10.47
CA VAL A 109 14.94 -6.92 11.03
C VAL A 109 15.13 -7.31 12.50
N VAL A 110 14.07 -7.26 13.31
CA VAL A 110 14.12 -7.66 14.73
C VAL A 110 14.50 -9.13 14.87
N TRP A 111 13.94 -10.01 14.04
CA TRP A 111 14.22 -11.45 14.09
C TRP A 111 15.69 -11.80 13.82
N ARG A 112 16.42 -10.98 13.06
CA ARG A 112 17.87 -11.16 12.85
C ARG A 112 18.72 -10.92 14.10
N GLY A 113 18.23 -10.16 15.08
CA GLY A 113 18.89 -9.93 16.37
C GLY A 113 20.13 -9.02 16.37
N GLN A 114 20.73 -8.72 15.22
CA GLN A 114 21.81 -7.73 15.07
C GLN A 114 21.39 -6.66 14.08
N TRP A 115 21.54 -5.38 14.45
CA TRP A 115 21.04 -4.25 13.66
C TRP A 115 22.17 -3.30 13.27
N SER A 116 22.46 -3.26 11.99
CA SER A 116 23.35 -2.26 11.39
C SER A 116 22.66 -0.89 11.25
N PRO A 117 23.42 0.21 11.06
CA PRO A 117 22.84 1.52 10.72
C PRO A 117 21.91 1.49 9.49
N HIS A 118 22.20 0.62 8.52
CA HIS A 118 21.35 0.40 7.34
C HIS A 118 19.96 -0.15 7.72
N GLU A 119 19.92 -1.20 8.54
CA GLU A 119 18.66 -1.83 8.99
C GLU A 119 17.85 -0.91 9.90
N ILE A 120 18.52 -0.19 10.80
CA ILE A 120 17.88 0.83 11.64
C ILE A 120 17.22 1.90 10.77
N MET A 121 17.91 2.39 9.74
CA MET A 121 17.36 3.40 8.84
C MET A 121 16.13 2.88 8.08
N ILE A 122 16.16 1.65 7.57
CA ILE A 122 14.98 1.03 6.92
C ILE A 122 13.78 1.04 7.87
N VAL A 123 13.95 0.55 9.10
CA VAL A 123 12.89 0.48 10.11
C VAL A 123 12.37 1.87 10.47
N VAL A 124 13.26 2.84 10.69
CA VAL A 124 12.88 4.21 11.04
C VAL A 124 12.08 4.87 9.92
N LEU A 125 12.55 4.80 8.67
CA LEU A 125 11.87 5.45 7.55
C LEU A 125 10.49 4.80 7.28
N VAL A 126 10.42 3.46 7.27
CA VAL A 126 9.13 2.78 7.05
C VAL A 126 8.16 3.02 8.20
N ALA A 127 8.63 3.05 9.45
CA ALA A 127 7.79 3.31 10.62
C ALA A 127 7.27 4.76 10.64
N LEU A 128 8.13 5.75 10.33
CA LEU A 128 7.71 7.15 10.25
C LEU A 128 6.63 7.34 9.19
N TRP A 129 6.81 6.78 7.99
CA TRP A 129 5.80 6.84 6.95
C TRP A 129 4.51 6.11 7.36
N SER A 130 4.61 4.87 7.85
CA SER A 130 3.44 4.06 8.15
C SER A 130 2.62 4.62 9.31
N LEU A 131 3.27 5.00 10.41
CA LEU A 131 2.60 5.56 11.59
C LEU A 131 1.92 6.87 11.24
N ARG A 132 2.57 7.72 10.45
CA ARG A 132 1.99 8.98 9.97
C ARG A 132 0.75 8.74 9.12
N MET A 133 0.82 7.82 8.15
CA MET A 133 -0.32 7.51 7.27
C MET A 133 -1.48 6.89 8.04
N SER A 134 -1.21 5.89 8.88
CA SER A 134 -2.22 5.25 9.71
C SER A 134 -2.87 6.23 10.68
N SER A 135 -2.08 7.10 11.32
CA SER A 135 -2.60 8.14 12.21
C SER A 135 -3.45 9.16 11.46
N HIS A 136 -3.01 9.61 10.29
CA HIS A 136 -3.75 10.56 9.47
C HIS A 136 -5.12 10.00 9.04
N ILE A 137 -5.15 8.76 8.54
CA ILE A 137 -6.38 8.09 8.12
C ILE A 137 -7.27 7.81 9.33
N GLY A 138 -6.70 7.30 10.43
CA GLY A 138 -7.43 7.01 11.65
C GLY A 138 -8.08 8.24 12.27
N LEU A 139 -7.35 9.37 12.33
CA LEU A 139 -7.89 10.64 12.80
C LEU A 139 -8.97 11.19 11.88
N ARG A 140 -8.79 11.09 10.56
CA ARG A 140 -9.78 11.53 9.57
C ARG A 140 -11.10 10.75 9.67
N ASN A 141 -11.00 9.43 9.91
CA ASN A 141 -12.16 8.56 9.99
C ASN A 141 -12.80 8.55 11.40
N ARG A 142 -12.14 9.12 12.42
CA ARG A 142 -12.66 9.14 13.79
C ARG A 142 -14.01 9.84 13.85
N GLY A 143 -14.96 9.23 14.58
CA GLY A 143 -16.31 9.76 14.75
C GLY A 143 -17.23 9.59 13.54
N HIS A 144 -16.71 9.06 12.43
CA HIS A 144 -17.50 8.65 11.28
C HIS A 144 -17.77 7.14 11.41
N GLY A 145 -18.95 6.69 10.97
CA GLY A 145 -19.24 5.25 10.89
C GLY A 145 -18.41 4.56 9.81
N GLU A 146 -18.71 3.29 9.54
CA GLU A 146 -18.05 2.53 8.46
C GLU A 146 -18.12 3.30 7.13
N ASP A 147 -16.98 3.35 6.41
CA ASP A 147 -16.91 3.98 5.09
C ASP A 147 -17.95 3.37 4.14
N GLY A 148 -18.64 4.25 3.40
CA GLY A 148 -19.76 3.89 2.55
C GLY A 148 -19.46 2.79 1.53
N ARG A 149 -18.20 2.65 1.08
CA ARG A 149 -17.75 1.56 0.19
C ARG A 149 -17.90 0.20 0.87
N TYR A 150 -17.40 0.06 2.10
CA TYR A 150 -17.47 -1.20 2.84
C TYR A 150 -18.89 -1.50 3.29
N ALA A 151 -19.65 -0.48 3.74
CA ALA A 151 -21.06 -0.64 4.09
C ALA A 151 -21.90 -1.09 2.88
N ALA A 152 -21.60 -0.58 1.68
CA ALA A 152 -22.25 -1.01 0.45
C ALA A 152 -21.92 -2.47 0.11
N TRP A 153 -20.66 -2.90 0.26
CA TRP A 153 -20.27 -4.29 0.08
C TRP A 153 -20.94 -5.21 1.11
N ARG A 154 -20.99 -4.81 2.38
CA ARG A 154 -21.69 -5.55 3.44
C ARG A 154 -23.16 -5.79 3.10
N ARG A 155 -23.89 -4.74 2.72
CA ARG A 155 -25.30 -4.86 2.29
C ARG A 155 -25.47 -5.80 1.10
N ARG A 156 -24.54 -5.72 0.15
CA ARG A 156 -24.59 -6.48 -1.10
C ARG A 156 -24.30 -7.97 -0.92
N PHE A 157 -23.36 -8.32 -0.06
CA PHE A 157 -22.99 -9.71 0.22
C PHE A 157 -23.85 -10.36 1.31
N GLY A 158 -24.58 -9.57 2.09
CA GLY A 158 -25.48 -10.05 3.14
C GLY A 158 -24.76 -10.99 4.11
N GLY A 159 -25.36 -12.16 4.37
CA GLY A 159 -24.83 -13.16 5.30
C GLY A 159 -23.46 -13.75 4.91
N ALA A 160 -23.00 -13.58 3.67
CA ALA A 160 -21.67 -14.03 3.26
C ALA A 160 -20.56 -13.02 3.60
N TRP A 161 -20.91 -11.77 3.96
CA TRP A 161 -19.93 -10.70 4.10
C TRP A 161 -18.88 -10.95 5.19
N TRP A 162 -19.27 -11.54 6.33
CA TRP A 162 -18.37 -11.70 7.46
C TRP A 162 -17.10 -12.48 7.10
N TRP A 163 -17.22 -13.57 6.34
CA TRP A 163 -16.08 -14.38 5.91
C TRP A 163 -15.50 -13.90 4.58
N TRP A 164 -16.34 -13.43 3.66
CA TRP A 164 -15.85 -13.01 2.36
C TRP A 164 -15.05 -11.70 2.42
N SER A 165 -15.37 -10.82 3.40
CA SER A 165 -14.58 -9.62 3.68
C SER A 165 -13.11 -9.96 3.97
N TYR A 166 -12.81 -11.11 4.59
CA TYR A 166 -11.44 -11.58 4.80
C TYR A 166 -10.67 -11.65 3.48
N PHE A 167 -11.25 -12.24 2.44
CA PHE A 167 -10.60 -12.39 1.14
C PHE A 167 -10.64 -11.11 0.31
N GLN A 168 -11.81 -10.48 0.20
CA GLN A 168 -12.01 -9.33 -0.67
C GLN A 168 -11.39 -8.04 -0.13
N VAL A 169 -11.30 -7.86 1.19
CA VAL A 169 -10.73 -6.67 1.82
C VAL A 169 -9.33 -6.94 2.34
N PHE A 170 -9.17 -7.90 3.25
CA PHE A 170 -7.94 -8.04 4.02
C PHE A 170 -6.84 -8.78 3.25
N ILE A 171 -7.10 -9.98 2.75
CA ILE A 171 -6.11 -10.79 2.02
C ILE A 171 -5.81 -10.19 0.65
N LEU A 172 -6.80 -9.68 -0.08
CA LEU A 172 -6.54 -8.99 -1.34
C LEU A 172 -5.56 -7.82 -1.14
N GLN A 173 -5.86 -6.90 -0.22
CA GLN A 173 -4.98 -5.77 0.07
C GLN A 173 -3.65 -6.22 0.70
N GLY A 174 -3.65 -7.27 1.52
CA GLY A 174 -2.48 -7.90 2.11
C GLY A 174 -1.50 -8.44 1.06
N VAL A 175 -2.01 -9.17 0.07
CA VAL A 175 -1.21 -9.66 -1.06
C VAL A 175 -0.73 -8.48 -1.91
N THR A 176 -1.58 -7.49 -2.18
CA THR A 176 -1.18 -6.29 -2.93
C THR A 176 -0.01 -5.57 -2.25
N VAL A 177 -0.10 -5.28 -0.96
CA VAL A 177 0.94 -4.57 -0.22
C VAL A 177 2.19 -5.42 -0.02
N TRP A 178 2.04 -6.73 0.17
CA TRP A 178 3.16 -7.66 0.23
C TRP A 178 3.94 -7.66 -1.09
N LEU A 179 3.25 -7.76 -2.24
CA LEU A 179 3.86 -7.76 -3.56
C LEU A 179 4.67 -6.49 -3.83
N TRP A 180 4.17 -5.33 -3.41
CA TRP A 180 4.90 -4.07 -3.63
C TRP A 180 5.88 -3.73 -2.52
N SER A 181 5.88 -4.46 -1.41
CA SER A 181 6.94 -4.35 -0.40
C SER A 181 8.24 -5.04 -0.82
N LEU A 182 8.31 -5.61 -2.04
CA LEU A 182 9.49 -6.25 -2.60
C LEU A 182 10.77 -5.43 -2.43
N GLY A 183 10.73 -4.13 -2.71
CA GLY A 183 11.90 -3.25 -2.57
C GLY A 183 12.38 -3.10 -1.13
N LEU A 184 11.47 -3.03 -0.16
CA LEU A 184 11.81 -3.01 1.26
C LEU A 184 12.37 -4.35 1.73
N VAL A 185 11.81 -5.47 1.25
CA VAL A 185 12.34 -6.80 1.59
C VAL A 185 13.71 -7.03 0.96
N LEU A 186 13.96 -6.52 -0.25
CA LEU A 186 15.30 -6.50 -0.86
C LEU A 186 16.28 -5.64 -0.05
N ALA A 187 15.84 -4.49 0.46
CA ALA A 187 16.66 -3.66 1.34
C ALA A 187 17.06 -4.46 2.60
N VAL A 188 16.10 -5.09 3.28
CA VAL A 188 16.40 -5.97 4.43
C VAL A 188 17.30 -7.15 4.01
N ALA A 189 17.05 -7.80 2.88
CA ALA A 189 17.84 -8.93 2.39
C ALA A 189 19.31 -8.57 2.13
N SER A 190 19.59 -7.30 1.79
CA SER A 190 20.95 -6.80 1.57
C SER A 190 21.86 -6.92 2.79
N GLY A 191 21.27 -7.07 4.00
CA GLY A 191 22.04 -7.20 5.23
C GLY A 191 22.79 -5.92 5.60
N PRO A 192 23.79 -6.00 6.49
CA PRO A 192 24.60 -4.86 6.86
C PRO A 192 25.27 -4.20 5.65
N GLN A 193 25.07 -2.90 5.49
CA GLN A 193 25.67 -2.08 4.44
C GLN A 193 26.37 -0.87 5.07
N ALA A 194 27.52 -0.50 4.53
CA ALA A 194 28.16 0.77 4.88
C ALA A 194 27.29 1.93 4.38
N LEU A 195 27.20 3.01 5.16
CA LEU A 195 26.45 4.19 4.75
C LEU A 195 27.10 4.83 3.52
N GLY A 196 26.33 5.00 2.45
CA GLY A 196 26.82 5.51 1.17
C GLY A 196 25.82 6.44 0.47
N TRP A 197 26.09 6.73 -0.80
CA TRP A 197 25.27 7.66 -1.58
C TRP A 197 23.82 7.19 -1.74
N GLN A 198 23.57 5.87 -1.76
CA GLN A 198 22.21 5.33 -1.81
C GLN A 198 21.42 5.62 -0.53
N HIS A 199 22.07 5.63 0.65
CA HIS A 199 21.44 6.05 1.91
C HIS A 199 21.14 7.55 1.88
N ALA A 200 22.05 8.37 1.36
CA ALA A 200 21.82 9.80 1.17
C ALA A 200 20.65 10.07 0.21
N LEU A 201 20.57 9.34 -0.91
CA LEU A 201 19.47 9.42 -1.86
C LEU A 201 18.14 8.99 -1.21
N ALA A 202 18.15 7.92 -0.42
CA ALA A 202 16.98 7.48 0.33
C ALA A 202 16.50 8.55 1.31
N LEU A 203 17.39 9.12 2.12
CA LEU A 203 17.05 10.21 3.05
C LEU A 203 16.53 11.46 2.32
N ALA A 204 17.16 11.85 1.22
CA ALA A 204 16.75 13.03 0.45
C ALA A 204 15.36 12.84 -0.18
N THR A 205 15.11 11.69 -0.83
CA THR A 205 13.82 11.37 -1.43
C THR A 205 12.75 11.17 -0.36
N PHE A 206 13.05 10.48 0.74
CA PHE A 206 12.12 10.35 1.87
C PHE A 206 11.75 11.72 2.43
N GLY A 207 12.73 12.58 2.74
CA GLY A 207 12.49 13.90 3.29
C GLY A 207 11.64 14.77 2.37
N LEU A 208 11.96 14.80 1.07
CA LEU A 208 11.19 15.54 0.08
C LEU A 208 9.76 15.01 -0.05
N GLY A 209 9.60 13.69 -0.21
CA GLY A 209 8.29 13.06 -0.36
C GLY A 209 7.41 13.22 0.88
N PHE A 210 8.01 13.00 2.06
CA PHE A 210 7.34 13.15 3.35
C PHE A 210 6.93 14.60 3.61
N TYR A 211 7.74 15.59 3.21
CA TYR A 211 7.36 17.00 3.24
C TYR A 211 6.11 17.28 2.40
N PHE A 212 6.10 16.85 1.12
CA PHE A 212 4.95 17.05 0.23
C PHE A 212 3.67 16.38 0.74
N GLN A 213 3.81 15.17 1.27
CA GLN A 213 2.74 14.43 1.93
C GLN A 213 2.17 15.19 3.15
N VAL A 214 3.02 15.50 4.13
CA VAL A 214 2.60 16.08 5.41
C VAL A 214 2.04 17.47 5.20
N VAL A 215 2.76 18.34 4.50
CA VAL A 215 2.35 19.72 4.29
C VAL A 215 1.14 19.79 3.36
N GLY A 216 1.07 18.97 2.31
CA GLY A 216 -0.07 18.91 1.40
C GLY A 216 -1.36 18.55 2.13
N ASP A 217 -1.32 17.51 2.97
CA ASP A 217 -2.47 17.10 3.77
C ASP A 217 -2.85 18.12 4.84
N LEU A 218 -1.88 18.74 5.53
CA LEU A 218 -2.15 19.79 6.51
C LEU A 218 -2.81 21.02 5.87
N GLN A 219 -2.33 21.45 4.69
CA GLN A 219 -2.95 22.53 3.92
C GLN A 219 -4.39 22.18 3.55
N LEU A 220 -4.64 20.96 3.09
CA LEU A 220 -5.98 20.50 2.73
C LEU A 220 -6.92 20.41 3.94
N GLN A 221 -6.43 19.91 5.07
CA GLN A 221 -7.21 19.84 6.31
C GLN A 221 -7.62 21.22 6.80
N ARG A 222 -6.67 22.17 6.88
CA ARG A 222 -6.93 23.56 7.28
C ARG A 222 -7.92 24.24 6.33
N PHE A 223 -7.74 24.05 5.02
CA PHE A 223 -8.67 24.56 4.02
C PHE A 223 -10.09 24.00 4.22
N LYS A 224 -10.24 22.70 4.42
CA LYS A 224 -11.56 22.07 4.64
C LYS A 224 -12.25 22.56 5.92
N ALA A 225 -11.48 22.89 6.96
CA ALA A 225 -12.00 23.41 8.21
C ALA A 225 -12.45 24.88 8.10
N ASN A 226 -11.75 25.68 7.29
CA ASN A 226 -11.98 27.14 7.20
C ASN A 226 -12.81 27.58 5.99
N ARG A 227 -13.05 26.71 5.00
CA ARG A 227 -13.83 27.06 3.81
C ARG A 227 -15.27 27.41 4.18
N THR A 228 -15.78 28.47 3.56
CA THR A 228 -17.16 28.92 3.70
C THR A 228 -18.12 28.18 2.77
N ASP A 229 -17.61 27.69 1.64
CA ASP A 229 -18.38 26.92 0.65
C ASP A 229 -17.67 25.60 0.30
N ARG A 230 -18.44 24.51 0.21
CA ARG A 230 -17.98 23.17 -0.20
C ARG A 230 -17.50 23.14 -1.66
N LEU A 231 -17.95 24.07 -2.49
CA LEU A 231 -17.55 24.19 -3.90
C LEU A 231 -16.14 24.74 -4.09
N MET A 232 -15.61 25.49 -3.10
CA MET A 232 -14.26 26.08 -3.18
C MET A 232 -13.16 25.04 -3.44
N VAL A 233 -12.13 25.46 -4.17
CA VAL A 233 -10.94 24.67 -4.52
C VAL A 233 -9.72 25.28 -3.82
N LEU A 234 -8.83 24.43 -3.31
CA LEU A 234 -7.56 24.86 -2.74
C LEU A 234 -6.53 24.95 -3.86
N ASP A 235 -6.03 26.14 -4.14
CA ASP A 235 -5.06 26.42 -5.21
C ASP A 235 -3.81 27.18 -4.73
N THR A 236 -3.55 27.18 -3.42
CA THR A 236 -2.39 27.85 -2.79
C THR A 236 -1.42 26.86 -2.15
N GLY A 237 -0.25 27.34 -1.74
CA GLY A 237 0.77 26.49 -1.11
C GLY A 237 1.32 25.45 -2.08
N LEU A 238 1.38 24.18 -1.66
CA LEU A 238 1.81 23.07 -2.53
C LEU A 238 0.76 22.73 -3.58
N TRP A 239 -0.51 23.03 -3.30
CA TRP A 239 -1.62 22.81 -4.24
C TRP A 239 -1.57 23.78 -5.43
N ARG A 240 -0.74 24.84 -5.39
CA ARG A 240 -0.46 25.64 -6.60
C ARG A 240 0.52 24.95 -7.56
N LEU A 241 1.36 24.06 -7.03
CA LEU A 241 2.42 23.41 -7.79
C LEU A 241 1.92 22.12 -8.45
N SER A 242 1.05 21.38 -7.76
CA SER A 242 0.42 20.15 -8.24
C SER A 242 -0.99 20.07 -7.70
N ARG A 243 -1.93 19.51 -8.46
CA ARG A 243 -3.29 19.26 -7.98
C ARG A 243 -3.38 18.11 -6.98
N HIS A 244 -2.36 17.26 -6.89
CA HIS A 244 -2.26 16.16 -5.92
C HIS A 244 -0.86 16.09 -5.30
N PRO A 245 -0.43 17.13 -4.55
CA PRO A 245 0.94 17.23 -4.04
C PRO A 245 1.26 16.13 -3.03
N ASN A 246 0.26 15.69 -2.25
CA ASN A 246 0.38 14.58 -1.31
C ASN A 246 0.58 13.23 -2.02
N TYR A 247 -0.06 13.01 -3.18
CA TYR A 247 0.13 11.80 -3.98
C TYR A 247 1.50 11.80 -4.68
N PHE A 248 1.98 12.96 -5.11
CA PHE A 248 3.35 13.12 -5.57
C PHE A 248 4.33 12.77 -4.44
N GLY A 249 4.12 13.32 -3.25
CA GLY A 249 4.93 13.00 -2.07
C GLY A 249 4.98 11.50 -1.77
N GLU A 250 3.83 10.81 -1.88
CA GLU A 250 3.75 9.35 -1.76
C GLU A 250 4.65 8.65 -2.78
N ALA A 251 4.56 8.97 -4.07
CA ALA A 251 5.45 8.39 -5.06
C ALA A 251 6.93 8.61 -4.71
N VAL A 252 7.33 9.83 -4.30
CA VAL A 252 8.71 10.16 -3.95
C VAL A 252 9.21 9.40 -2.71
N VAL A 253 8.37 9.19 -1.68
CA VAL A 253 8.74 8.35 -0.53
C VAL A 253 9.07 6.92 -0.96
N TRP A 254 8.32 6.35 -1.91
CA TRP A 254 8.60 4.99 -2.37
C TRP A 254 9.90 4.88 -3.16
N TRP A 255 10.36 5.97 -3.80
CA TRP A 255 11.70 6.02 -4.41
C TRP A 255 12.82 5.90 -3.36
N SER A 256 12.61 6.36 -2.13
CA SER A 256 13.54 6.11 -1.02
C SER A 256 13.69 4.62 -0.74
N PHE A 257 12.56 3.90 -0.64
CA PHE A 257 12.59 2.47 -0.38
C PHE A 257 13.21 1.69 -1.55
N GLY A 258 12.95 2.13 -2.80
CA GLY A 258 13.64 1.61 -3.98
C GLY A 258 15.16 1.80 -3.91
N ALA A 259 15.63 3.00 -3.51
CA ALA A 259 17.06 3.30 -3.36
C ALA A 259 17.76 2.40 -2.34
N LEU A 260 17.09 2.05 -1.23
CA LEU A 260 17.62 1.09 -0.27
C LEU A 260 17.63 -0.34 -0.82
N GLY A 261 16.60 -0.73 -1.57
CA GLY A 261 16.53 -2.04 -2.22
C GLY A 261 17.60 -2.25 -3.31
N LEU A 262 18.07 -1.18 -3.96
CA LEU A 262 19.14 -1.23 -4.98
C LEU A 262 20.47 -1.78 -4.45
N MET A 263 20.69 -1.81 -3.13
CA MET A 263 21.91 -2.36 -2.53
C MET A 263 21.98 -3.90 -2.61
N HIS A 264 20.86 -4.56 -2.87
CA HIS A 264 20.83 -6.01 -3.07
C HIS A 264 21.42 -6.36 -4.46
N PRO A 265 22.06 -7.53 -4.64
CA PRO A 265 22.50 -7.98 -5.97
C PRO A 265 21.38 -8.06 -7.03
N TRP A 266 20.14 -8.28 -6.60
CA TRP A 266 18.93 -8.19 -7.45
C TRP A 266 18.13 -6.92 -7.23
N GLY A 267 18.79 -5.86 -6.75
CA GLY A 267 18.17 -4.63 -6.31
C GLY A 267 17.44 -3.88 -7.41
N TRP A 268 17.75 -4.12 -8.69
CA TRP A 268 17.00 -3.59 -9.82
C TRP A 268 15.51 -3.96 -9.78
N LEU A 269 15.15 -5.11 -9.19
CA LEU A 269 13.76 -5.51 -8.94
C LEU A 269 13.05 -4.56 -7.96
N ALA A 270 13.79 -3.90 -7.06
CA ALA A 270 13.23 -2.95 -6.10
C ALA A 270 12.63 -1.72 -6.78
N LEU A 271 13.06 -1.39 -8.02
CA LEU A 271 12.51 -0.27 -8.79
C LEU A 271 11.07 -0.51 -9.24
N ALA A 272 10.61 -1.77 -9.30
CA ALA A 272 9.22 -2.08 -9.62
C ALA A 272 8.24 -1.39 -8.64
N CYS A 273 8.63 -1.27 -7.37
CA CYS A 273 7.82 -0.68 -6.31
C CYS A 273 7.56 0.84 -6.51
N PRO A 274 8.59 1.72 -6.56
CA PRO A 274 8.36 3.14 -6.81
C PRO A 274 7.78 3.42 -8.20
N LEU A 275 8.13 2.64 -9.23
CA LEU A 275 7.53 2.79 -10.56
C LEU A 275 6.03 2.50 -10.51
N TYR A 276 5.64 1.40 -9.87
CA TYR A 276 4.24 1.07 -9.68
C TYR A 276 3.51 2.18 -8.90
N VAL A 277 4.04 2.61 -7.75
CA VAL A 277 3.37 3.64 -6.93
C VAL A 277 3.28 4.96 -7.68
N THR A 278 4.33 5.35 -8.40
CA THR A 278 4.31 6.54 -9.27
C THR A 278 3.20 6.42 -10.31
N TRP A 279 3.10 5.29 -11.01
CA TRP A 279 2.03 5.05 -11.98
C TRP A 279 0.65 5.09 -11.32
N PHE A 280 0.45 4.35 -10.23
CA PHE A 280 -0.84 4.24 -9.53
C PHE A 280 -1.34 5.59 -9.04
N MET A 281 -0.44 6.40 -8.48
CA MET A 281 -0.74 7.72 -7.95
C MET A 281 -0.99 8.74 -9.06
N SER A 282 -0.26 8.67 -10.19
CA SER A 282 -0.35 9.66 -11.28
C SER A 282 -1.41 9.34 -12.33
N ALA A 283 -1.32 8.18 -12.98
CA ALA A 283 -2.09 7.82 -14.17
C ALA A 283 -2.98 6.59 -13.97
N GLY A 284 -2.77 5.84 -12.89
CA GLY A 284 -3.57 4.69 -12.51
C GLY A 284 -4.94 5.11 -11.97
N SER A 285 -5.31 4.62 -10.80
CA SER A 285 -6.63 4.92 -10.23
C SER A 285 -6.66 6.14 -9.32
N ALA A 286 -5.57 6.53 -8.67
CA ALA A 286 -5.63 7.53 -7.59
C ALA A 286 -6.00 8.94 -8.12
N THR A 287 -5.10 9.59 -8.86
CA THR A 287 -5.35 10.93 -9.42
C THR A 287 -6.55 10.94 -10.39
N PRO A 288 -6.64 10.06 -11.41
CA PRO A 288 -7.72 10.16 -12.39
C PRO A 288 -9.13 9.97 -11.82
N MET A 289 -9.31 9.09 -10.82
CA MET A 289 -10.63 8.94 -10.18
C MET A 289 -10.99 10.18 -9.38
N GLN A 290 -10.03 10.76 -8.66
CA GLN A 290 -10.25 11.96 -7.86
C GLN A 290 -10.55 13.18 -8.75
N GLU A 291 -9.80 13.36 -9.85
CA GLU A 291 -10.02 14.42 -10.84
C GLU A 291 -11.41 14.32 -11.45
N ARG A 292 -11.85 13.13 -11.88
CA ARG A 292 -13.19 12.92 -12.45
C ARG A 292 -14.30 13.24 -11.45
N TYR A 293 -14.10 12.91 -10.18
CA TYR A 293 -15.05 13.24 -9.12
C TYR A 293 -15.11 14.75 -8.88
N LEU A 294 -13.97 15.42 -8.77
CA LEU A 294 -13.88 16.86 -8.51
C LEU A 294 -14.44 17.67 -9.69
N ALA A 295 -14.10 17.32 -10.93
CA ALA A 295 -14.61 17.97 -12.13
C ALA A 295 -16.15 17.89 -12.24
N ARG A 296 -16.76 16.80 -11.75
CA ARG A 296 -18.23 16.64 -11.73
C ARG A 296 -18.92 17.39 -10.59
N THR A 297 -18.22 17.64 -9.49
CA THR A 297 -18.83 18.15 -8.24
C THR A 297 -18.48 19.60 -7.95
N LYS A 298 -17.47 20.16 -8.61
CA LYS A 298 -16.98 21.53 -8.38
C LYS A 298 -16.86 22.29 -9.70
N PRO A 299 -17.75 23.26 -9.97
CA PRO A 299 -17.74 24.03 -11.22
C PRO A 299 -16.40 24.74 -11.50
N THR A 300 -15.78 25.32 -10.47
CA THR A 300 -14.51 26.07 -10.61
C THR A 300 -13.27 25.19 -10.71
N TYR A 301 -13.42 23.86 -10.68
CA TYR A 301 -12.29 22.94 -10.77
C TYR A 301 -11.66 22.93 -12.16
N ALA A 302 -12.45 23.17 -13.21
CA ALA A 302 -11.95 23.25 -14.58
C ALA A 302 -10.90 24.37 -14.75
N ASP A 303 -11.14 25.55 -14.16
CA ASP A 303 -10.20 26.67 -14.19
C ASP A 303 -8.89 26.34 -13.47
N TYR A 304 -8.97 25.56 -12.39
CA TYR A 304 -7.79 25.08 -11.66
C TYR A 304 -7.01 24.04 -12.48
N MET A 305 -7.71 23.13 -13.17
CA MET A 305 -7.08 22.15 -14.06
C MET A 305 -6.30 22.82 -15.20
N ALA A 306 -6.82 23.93 -15.74
CA ALA A 306 -6.17 24.67 -16.82
C ALA A 306 -4.85 25.35 -16.41
N ARG A 307 -4.62 25.58 -15.12
CA ARG A 307 -3.46 26.35 -14.62
C ARG A 307 -2.42 25.53 -13.86
N VAL A 308 -2.82 24.43 -13.24
CA VAL A 308 -1.96 23.67 -12.32
C VAL A 308 -1.82 22.23 -12.81
N PRO A 309 -0.62 21.65 -12.93
CA PRO A 309 -0.46 20.27 -13.40
C PRO A 309 -1.06 19.25 -12.42
N ALA A 310 -1.55 18.13 -12.95
CA ALA A 310 -2.23 17.12 -12.14
C ALA A 310 -1.33 16.51 -11.06
N PHE A 311 -0.11 16.09 -11.42
CA PHE A 311 0.74 15.26 -10.56
C PHE A 311 2.14 15.82 -10.35
N PHE A 312 2.96 15.89 -11.40
CA PHE A 312 4.33 16.40 -11.28
C PHE A 312 4.32 17.92 -11.13
N PRO A 313 5.00 18.48 -10.10
CA PRO A 313 5.07 19.93 -9.89
C PRO A 313 5.62 20.76 -11.06
N TRP A 314 6.42 20.13 -11.92
CA TRP A 314 7.00 20.70 -13.14
C TRP A 314 6.30 20.20 -14.42
N GLY A 315 5.15 19.54 -14.28
CA GLY A 315 4.35 19.07 -15.41
C GLY A 315 3.63 20.20 -16.13
N LYS A 316 3.06 19.90 -17.30
CA LYS A 316 2.14 20.82 -17.98
C LYS A 316 0.73 20.71 -17.37
N PRO A 317 -0.02 21.82 -17.26
CA PRO A 317 -1.45 21.75 -17.02
C PRO A 317 -2.12 20.92 -18.11
N GLY A 318 -3.04 20.05 -17.69
CA GLY A 318 -3.79 19.12 -18.53
C GLY A 318 -5.10 18.76 -17.86
#